data_AF-A0A5N8WPA0-F1
#
_entry.id   AF-A0A5N8WPA0-F1
#
_cell.length_a   1.000
_cell.length_b   1.000
_cell.length_c   1.000
_cell.angle_alpha   90.00
_cell.angle_beta   90.00
_cell.angle_gamma   90.00
#
_symmetry.space_group_name_H-M   'P 1'
#
loop_
_entity.id
_entity.type
_entity.pdbx_description
1 polymer ?
#
loop_
_entity_poly.entity_id
_entity_poly.type
_entity_poly.pdbx_seq_one_letter_code
_entity_poly.pdbx_strand_id
1 'polypeptide(L)'
;MERFALDTYDGGHALARVEWSKGWGYTDAAAWSDEDVLARSVPASFDEGDGGGGGEGRSAGDEAASILERLDPHQLYANASLSRLFS
;
A
#
# COMPACT_ATOMS: atom_id res chain seq x y z
N MET A 1 -7.72 -3.44 16.47
CA MET A 1 -6.39 -4.08 16.45
C MET A 1 -5.54 -3.53 15.31
N GLU A 2 -6.01 -3.56 14.06
CA GLU A 2 -5.26 -3.02 12.90
C GLU A 2 -4.76 -1.58 13.10
N ARG A 3 -5.66 -0.64 13.40
CA ARG A 3 -5.28 0.77 13.62
C ARG A 3 -4.19 0.92 14.69
N PHE A 4 -4.33 0.21 15.81
CA PHE A 4 -3.30 0.19 16.85
C PHE A 4 -1.93 -0.26 16.31
N ALA A 5 -1.87 -1.31 15.49
CA ALA A 5 -0.61 -1.78 14.93
C ALA A 5 0.01 -0.78 13.95
N LEU A 6 -0.80 -0.19 13.06
CA LEU A 6 -0.35 0.81 12.09
C LEU A 6 0.13 2.11 12.78
N ASP A 7 -0.59 2.57 13.81
CA ASP A 7 -0.24 3.79 14.55
C ASP A 7 0.95 3.58 15.49
N THR A 8 1.15 2.36 16.02
CA THR A 8 2.26 2.07 16.95
C THR A 8 3.58 1.84 16.21
N TYR A 9 3.52 1.24 15.02
CA TYR A 9 4.68 0.88 14.21
C TYR A 9 4.66 1.67 12.90
N ASP A 10 4.89 2.97 13.03
CA ASP A 10 4.74 3.98 11.98
C ASP A 10 6.03 4.26 11.18
N GLY A 11 7.11 3.53 11.45
CA GLY A 11 8.43 3.75 10.85
C GLY A 11 9.47 4.35 11.79
N GLY A 12 9.06 4.95 12.91
CA GLY A 12 10.01 5.62 13.83
C GLY A 12 10.99 4.68 14.52
N HIS A 13 10.50 3.56 15.06
CA HIS A 13 11.33 2.51 15.69
C HIS A 13 11.10 1.12 15.08
N ALA A 14 9.95 0.92 14.45
CA ALA A 14 9.55 -0.26 13.69
C ALA A 14 8.44 0.16 12.72
N LEU A 15 8.28 -0.61 11.65
CA LEU A 15 7.28 -0.38 10.61
C LEU A 15 6.36 -1.60 10.47
N ALA A 16 5.06 -1.39 10.59
CA ALA A 16 4.06 -2.40 10.27
C ALA A 16 3.82 -2.46 8.75
N ARG A 17 3.76 -3.67 8.21
CA ARG A 17 3.31 -3.95 6.83
C ARG A 17 2.24 -5.02 6.85
N VAL A 18 1.30 -4.92 5.92
CA VAL A 18 0.22 -5.91 5.80
C VAL A 18 0.74 -7.23 5.26
N GLU A 19 0.18 -8.34 5.72
CA GLU A 19 0.40 -9.64 5.11
C GLU A 19 -0.62 -9.82 3.97
N TRP A 20 -0.17 -9.78 2.71
CA TRP A 20 -1.05 -9.78 1.52
C TRP A 20 -2.07 -10.92 1.47
N SER A 21 -1.74 -12.08 2.03
CA SER A 21 -2.61 -13.26 2.03
C SER A 21 -3.73 -13.22 3.09
N LYS A 22 -3.71 -12.22 3.98
CA LYS A 22 -4.63 -12.07 5.11
C LYS A 22 -5.59 -10.90 4.91
N GLY A 23 -6.52 -10.75 5.85
CA GLY A 23 -7.37 -9.57 5.92
C GLY A 23 -6.62 -8.38 6.53
N TRP A 24 -6.83 -7.22 5.93
CA TRP A 24 -6.37 -5.88 6.33
C TRP A 24 -7.26 -4.85 5.61
N GLY A 25 -7.18 -3.58 5.96
CA GLY A 25 -8.13 -2.55 5.51
C GLY A 25 -9.53 -2.84 6.05
N TYR A 26 -9.62 -3.04 7.37
CA TYR A 26 -10.87 -3.43 8.02
C TYR A 26 -11.78 -2.24 8.29
N THR A 27 -13.02 -2.38 7.85
CA THR A 27 -14.16 -1.64 8.38
C THR A 27 -14.89 -2.48 9.43
N ASP A 28 -15.98 -1.96 10.00
CA ASP A 28 -16.85 -2.73 10.89
C ASP A 28 -17.56 -3.90 10.17
N ALA A 29 -17.57 -3.92 8.83
CA ALA A 29 -18.33 -4.87 8.02
C ALA A 29 -17.47 -5.81 7.15
N ALA A 30 -16.27 -5.40 6.74
CA ALA A 30 -15.46 -6.15 5.79
C ALA A 30 -13.96 -5.84 5.86
N ALA A 31 -13.15 -6.81 5.47
CA ALA A 31 -11.74 -6.62 5.12
C ALA A 31 -11.60 -6.03 3.71
N TRP A 32 -10.40 -5.52 3.39
CA TRP A 32 -10.01 -4.92 2.13
C TRP A 32 -10.94 -3.79 1.66
N SER A 33 -11.50 -3.04 2.61
CA SER A 33 -12.59 -2.08 2.37
C SER A 33 -12.37 -0.69 3.00
N ASP A 34 -11.41 -0.52 3.91
CA ASP A 34 -11.09 0.78 4.50
C ASP A 34 -10.27 1.64 3.52
N GLU A 35 -10.88 2.72 3.01
CA GLU A 35 -10.29 3.55 1.94
C GLU A 35 -8.98 4.22 2.37
N ASP A 36 -8.86 4.61 3.64
CA ASP A 36 -7.65 5.27 4.13
C ASP A 36 -6.48 4.28 4.21
N VAL A 37 -6.75 3.06 4.65
CA VAL A 37 -5.73 2.01 4.66
C VAL A 37 -5.29 1.66 3.24
N LEU A 38 -6.25 1.50 2.31
CA LEU A 38 -5.97 1.11 0.93
C LEU A 38 -5.23 2.19 0.13
N ALA A 39 -5.64 3.46 0.26
CA ALA A 39 -5.11 4.55 -0.57
C ALA A 39 -3.94 5.31 0.07
N ARG A 40 -3.72 5.17 1.39
CA ARG A 40 -2.71 5.96 2.10
C ARG A 40 -1.77 5.10 2.95
N SER A 41 -2.28 4.38 3.93
CA SER A 41 -1.42 3.69 4.91
C SER A 41 -0.57 2.60 4.29
N VAL A 42 -1.16 1.74 3.44
CA VAL A 42 -0.41 0.67 2.79
C VAL A 42 0.56 1.22 1.73
N PRO A 43 0.16 2.12 0.82
CA PRO A 43 1.08 2.75 -0.12
C PRO A 43 2.28 3.44 0.55
N ALA A 44 2.05 4.23 1.61
CA ALA A 44 3.13 4.92 2.32
C ALA A 44 4.18 3.96 2.93
N SER A 45 3.78 2.73 3.29
CA SER A 45 4.70 1.73 3.84
C SER A 45 5.74 1.22 2.84
N PHE A 46 5.56 1.47 1.53
CA PHE A 46 6.54 1.15 0.50
C PHE A 46 7.72 2.13 0.50
N ASP A 47 7.47 3.39 0.85
CA ASP A 47 8.46 4.46 0.71
C ASP A 47 9.45 4.51 1.89
N GLU A 48 9.01 4.08 3.06
CA GLU A 48 9.81 4.03 4.30
C GLU A 48 10.96 3.00 4.26
N GLY A 49 10.98 2.08 3.28
CA GLY A 49 11.92 0.95 3.24
C GLY A 49 13.06 1.02 2.23
N ASP A 50 13.03 1.96 1.28
CA ASP A 50 13.84 1.88 0.05
C ASP A 50 15.16 2.68 0.08
N GLY A 51 15.53 3.29 1.21
CA GLY A 51 16.81 3.99 1.34
C GLY A 51 16.96 5.25 0.47
N GLY A 52 15.93 5.65 -0.29
CA GLY A 52 15.71 7.03 -0.75
C GLY A 52 14.56 7.58 0.07
N GLY A 53 14.78 8.39 1.11
CA GLY A 53 15.44 9.68 1.03
C GLY A 53 14.42 10.67 0.49
N GLY A 54 13.87 11.53 1.37
CA GLY A 54 12.88 12.56 1.08
C GLY A 54 13.31 13.60 0.04
N GLY A 55 13.47 13.16 -1.20
CA GLY A 55 13.77 13.95 -2.39
C GLY A 55 12.70 13.73 -3.45
N GLU A 56 12.67 14.63 -4.42
CA GLU A 56 11.68 14.81 -5.49
C GLU A 56 11.57 13.65 -6.51
N GLY A 57 11.95 12.42 -6.12
CA GLY A 57 11.88 11.20 -6.94
C GLY A 57 10.53 10.47 -6.78
N ARG A 58 10.24 9.56 -7.72
CA ARG A 58 9.06 8.69 -7.66
C ARG A 58 9.17 7.74 -6.47
N SER A 59 8.04 7.49 -5.83
CA SER A 59 7.92 6.51 -4.75
C SER A 59 8.16 5.09 -5.26
N ALA A 60 8.55 4.16 -4.38
CA ALA A 60 8.74 2.76 -4.76
C ALA A 60 7.43 2.13 -5.26
N GLY A 61 6.31 2.58 -4.68
CA GLY A 61 4.96 2.24 -5.13
C GLY A 61 4.66 2.78 -6.52
N ASP A 62 5.01 4.03 -6.82
CA ASP A 62 4.82 4.64 -8.14
C ASP A 62 5.63 3.92 -9.23
N GLU A 63 6.86 3.52 -8.92
CA GLU A 63 7.70 2.75 -9.85
C GLU A 63 7.08 1.38 -10.14
N ALA A 64 6.62 0.67 -9.10
CA ALA A 64 5.93 -0.60 -9.26
C ALA A 64 4.65 -0.45 -10.10
N ALA A 65 3.83 0.56 -9.83
CA ALA A 65 2.63 0.86 -10.60
C ALA A 65 2.95 1.09 -12.09
N SER A 66 3.98 1.89 -12.38
CA SER A 66 4.43 2.16 -13.75
C SER A 66 4.94 0.90 -14.47
N ILE A 67 5.66 0.03 -13.78
CA ILE A 67 6.12 -1.25 -14.34
C ILE A 67 4.92 -2.16 -14.64
N LEU A 68 3.96 -2.26 -13.72
CA LEU A 68 2.75 -3.09 -13.90
C LEU A 68 1.91 -2.58 -15.07
N GLU A 69 1.69 -1.27 -15.19
CA GLU A 69 0.97 -0.66 -16.32
C GLU A 69 1.68 -0.94 -17.65
N ARG A 70 3.01 -0.85 -17.68
CA ARG A 70 3.81 -1.15 -18.88
C ARG A 70 3.73 -2.62 -19.29
N LEU A 71 3.66 -3.54 -18.32
CA LEU A 71 3.62 -4.99 -18.56
C LEU A 71 2.22 -5.50 -18.88
N ASP A 72 1.18 -4.83 -18.39
CA ASP A 72 -0.23 -5.18 -18.60
C ASP A 72 -1.07 -3.92 -18.92
N PRO A 73 -0.86 -3.28 -20.09
CA PRO A 73 -1.60 -2.08 -20.48
C PRO A 73 -3.11 -2.35 -20.69
N HIS A 74 -3.49 -3.62 -20.79
CA HIS A 74 -4.87 -4.06 -20.95
C HIS A 74 -5.52 -4.46 -19.62
N GLN A 75 -4.79 -4.38 -18.49
CA GLN A 75 -5.30 -4.63 -17.14
C GLN A 75 -5.92 -6.04 -17.00
N LEU A 76 -5.39 -7.03 -17.72
CA LEU A 76 -5.86 -8.42 -17.69
C LEU A 76 -5.64 -9.09 -16.33
N TYR A 77 -4.62 -8.65 -15.58
CA TYR A 77 -4.28 -9.16 -14.26
C TYR A 77 -4.68 -8.22 -13.12
N ALA A 78 -5.42 -7.16 -13.43
CA ALA A 78 -5.91 -6.21 -12.44
C ALA A 78 -7.32 -6.55 -11.95
N ASN A 79 -7.67 -5.99 -10.80
CA ASN A 79 -9.02 -5.98 -10.27
C ASN A 79 -9.24 -4.68 -9.48
N ALA A 80 -10.48 -4.43 -9.07
CA ALA A 80 -10.84 -3.19 -8.37
C ALA A 80 -10.03 -2.94 -7.07
N SER A 81 -9.58 -3.99 -6.38
CA SER A 81 -8.75 -3.83 -5.18
C SER A 81 -7.32 -3.41 -5.53
N LEU A 82 -6.73 -4.02 -6.57
CA LEU A 82 -5.41 -3.63 -7.07
C LEU A 82 -5.40 -2.21 -7.65
N SER A 83 -6.46 -1.84 -8.38
CA SER A 83 -6.55 -0.48 -8.95
C SER A 83 -6.60 0.61 -7.88
N ARG A 84 -7.15 0.34 -6.69
CA ARG A 84 -7.15 1.32 -5.58
C ARG A 84 -5.80 1.41 -4.86
N LEU A 85 -5.02 0.34 -4.89
CA LEU A 85 -3.72 0.28 -4.23
C LEU A 85 -2.63 1.02 -5.04
N PHE A 86 -2.78 1.04 -6.37
CA PHE A 86 -1.83 1.63 -7.31
C PHE A 86 -2.42 2.85 -8.06
N SER A 87 -3.41 3.54 -7.48
CA SER A 87 -4.10 4.69 -8.11
C SER A 87 -3.32 5.99 -8.01
#